data_AF-A0A847Q094-F1
#
_entry.id   AF-A0A847Q094-F1
#
_cell.length_a   1.000
_cell.length_b   1.000
_cell.length_c   1.000
_cell.angle_alpha   90.00
_cell.angle_beta   90.00
_cell.angle_gamma   90.00
#
_symmetry.space_group_name_H-M   'P 1'
#
loop_
_entity.id
_entity.type
_entity.pdbx_description
1 polymer ?
#
loop_
_entity_poly.entity_id
_entity_poly.type
_entity_poly.pdbx_seq_one_letter_code
_entity_poly.pdbx_strand_id
1 'polypeptide(L)'
;MPPEITGGRIERHPVLDRPERRQVVFHFNGEPLAGFEGEMVSSALVASGRHVFGHHAKNGSPQGLFCANGQCSQCALVIDGVPSKSCIVPLREGMDVRSVEGLAELGDLPGPGVPPPSRMDVDVLIIGAGPSGLAAAIELGRAGARTLVVDDKDRPGGKLVLQTHKFFGSEADCHAGTRGIEIAGILEREARECGSVEIWLETVALGVYSDGYCCMRKGQAIHFVRPRFLLVAAGARERSLAFPGNTLPGVFGAGAFQTLVNRDLVRCSRRLFVVGGGNVGLIAAYHALQAGMEVAGLVEALPRCGGYKVHADKIRRLGVPIHTSHTVLAAHGGERLEAVTIGGVDSAFRPIPGTEKTFDVDTLLIAVGLESVSEFHRKALEFGIPSALAGDAEEIAEASAAMFSGRIRGREIAFVLGLSGDRVPPGWAEKAEVLKSPGGRIHPYSVPSAKEGVFPVLHCFQEIPCNPCMTSCPKGLIGTRGHPVLGIPEYSGGCTGCGKCAAVCPGLAVTIV
;
A
#
# COMPACT_ATOMS: atom_id res chain seq x y z
N MET A 1 -20.18 -8.08 10.95
CA MET A 1 -21.24 -7.07 10.86
C MET A 1 -21.13 -6.36 9.52
N PRO A 2 -22.23 -5.98 8.87
CA PRO A 2 -22.18 -5.21 7.62
C PRO A 2 -21.57 -3.82 7.89
N PRO A 3 -20.91 -3.21 6.88
CA PRO A 3 -20.42 -1.84 6.99
C PRO A 3 -21.59 -0.84 7.04
N GLU A 4 -21.37 0.27 7.73
CA GLU A 4 -22.35 1.36 7.90
C GLU A 4 -21.74 2.66 7.41
N ILE A 5 -22.49 3.44 6.62
CA ILE A 5 -22.00 4.66 5.97
C ILE A 5 -22.96 5.81 6.26
N THR A 6 -22.41 6.94 6.71
CA THR A 6 -23.15 8.18 6.95
C THR A 6 -22.32 9.37 6.45
N GLY A 7 -22.93 10.29 5.69
CA GLY A 7 -22.27 11.54 5.28
C GLY A 7 -20.90 11.37 4.61
N GLY A 8 -20.76 10.37 3.72
CA GLY A 8 -19.50 10.09 3.00
C GLY A 8 -18.42 9.39 3.82
N ARG A 9 -18.73 8.94 5.05
CA ARG A 9 -17.78 8.26 5.95
C ARG A 9 -18.22 6.85 6.29
N ILE A 10 -17.25 6.00 6.60
CA ILE A 10 -17.43 4.61 7.02
C ILE A 10 -17.49 4.61 8.54
N GLU A 11 -18.71 4.59 9.07
CA GLU A 11 -19.00 4.64 10.51
C GLU A 11 -18.73 3.29 11.18
N ARG A 12 -18.91 2.20 10.42
CA ARG A 12 -18.64 0.84 10.86
C ARG A 12 -17.91 0.08 9.76
N HIS A 13 -16.76 -0.50 10.08
CA HIS A 13 -15.98 -1.34 9.17
C HIS A 13 -15.83 -2.75 9.77
N PRO A 14 -15.89 -3.84 8.98
CA PRO A 14 -15.81 -5.21 9.50
C PRO A 14 -14.45 -5.59 10.11
N VAL A 15 -13.43 -4.75 9.91
CA VAL A 15 -12.04 -5.01 10.36
C VAL A 15 -11.44 -3.86 11.17
N LEU A 16 -11.90 -2.64 10.94
CA LEU A 16 -11.22 -1.44 11.43
C LEU A 16 -12.08 -0.80 12.52
N ASP A 17 -11.43 -0.41 13.60
CA ASP A 17 -12.05 0.40 14.63
C ASP A 17 -12.05 1.87 14.19
N ARG A 18 -13.11 2.58 14.56
CA ARG A 18 -13.20 4.02 14.31
C ARG A 18 -12.52 4.77 15.46
N PRO A 19 -11.48 5.57 15.21
CA PRO A 19 -10.92 6.43 16.24
C PRO A 19 -11.89 7.58 16.56
N GLU A 20 -12.00 7.93 17.84
CA GLU A 20 -12.61 9.19 18.23
C GLU A 20 -11.73 10.35 17.76
N ARG A 21 -12.35 11.33 17.09
CA ARG A 21 -11.66 12.53 16.61
C ARG A 21 -12.52 13.75 16.86
N ARG A 22 -11.88 14.86 17.20
CA ARG A 22 -12.54 16.16 17.33
C ARG A 22 -12.99 16.64 15.96
N GLN A 23 -14.27 16.94 15.84
CA GLN A 23 -14.82 17.59 14.65
C GLN A 23 -14.39 19.06 14.61
N VAL A 24 -14.03 19.54 13.43
CA VAL A 24 -13.62 20.92 13.16
C VAL A 24 -14.35 21.47 11.94
N VAL A 25 -14.52 22.78 11.89
CA VAL A 25 -15.08 23.49 10.73
C VAL A 25 -13.95 24.11 9.91
N PHE A 26 -14.03 24.00 8.60
CA PHE A 26 -13.15 24.67 7.65
C PHE A 26 -13.96 25.21 6.47
N HIS A 27 -13.36 26.03 5.61
CA HIS A 27 -14.05 26.61 4.46
C HIS A 27 -13.46 26.07 3.16
N PHE A 28 -14.32 25.67 2.22
CA PHE A 28 -13.92 25.35 0.86
C PHE A 28 -14.58 26.31 -0.12
N ASN A 29 -13.79 27.15 -0.81
CA ASN A 29 -14.30 28.22 -1.66
C ASN A 29 -15.32 29.13 -0.93
N GLY A 30 -15.10 29.39 0.36
CA GLY A 30 -15.98 30.18 1.22
C GLY A 30 -17.17 29.42 1.82
N GLU A 31 -17.45 28.18 1.39
CA GLU A 31 -18.51 27.35 1.96
C GLU A 31 -18.01 26.62 3.22
N PRO A 32 -18.72 26.69 4.36
CA PRO A 32 -18.33 25.97 5.57
C PRO A 32 -18.56 24.47 5.40
N LEU A 33 -17.54 23.67 5.70
CA LEU A 33 -17.54 22.21 5.69
C LEU A 33 -17.06 21.68 7.04
N ALA A 34 -17.48 20.47 7.37
CA ALA A 34 -17.04 19.76 8.57
C ALA A 34 -16.01 18.67 8.23
N GLY A 35 -14.99 18.55 9.08
CA GLY A 35 -14.02 17.45 9.04
C GLY A 35 -13.53 17.10 10.43
N PHE A 36 -12.46 16.33 10.51
CA PHE A 36 -11.81 15.92 11.76
C PHE A 36 -10.42 16.51 11.86
N GLU A 37 -10.08 17.03 13.04
CA GLU A 37 -8.77 17.59 13.33
C GLU A 37 -7.67 16.56 13.00
N GLY A 38 -6.67 16.98 12.22
CA GLY A 38 -5.54 16.15 11.81
C GLY A 38 -5.80 15.18 10.65
N GLU A 39 -7.02 15.01 10.16
CA GLU A 39 -7.25 14.26 8.91
C GLU A 39 -6.71 15.03 7.69
N MET A 40 -6.39 14.36 6.58
CA MET A 40 -5.89 15.10 5.41
C MET A 40 -6.99 15.95 4.77
N VAL A 41 -6.68 17.18 4.35
CA VAL A 41 -7.65 18.09 3.71
C VAL A 41 -8.35 17.43 2.52
N SER A 42 -7.63 16.68 1.69
CA SER A 42 -8.25 15.93 0.59
C SER A 42 -9.29 14.91 1.06
N SER A 43 -9.06 14.27 2.19
CA SER A 43 -9.96 13.24 2.72
C SER A 43 -11.23 13.87 3.28
N ALA A 44 -11.12 15.03 3.94
CA ALA A 44 -12.26 15.81 4.38
C ALA A 44 -13.13 16.30 3.20
N LEU A 45 -12.50 16.77 2.11
CA LEU A 45 -13.21 17.16 0.89
C LEU A 45 -13.93 15.98 0.22
N VAL A 46 -13.27 14.84 0.09
CA VAL A 46 -13.91 13.64 -0.49
C VAL A 46 -15.05 13.16 0.41
N ALA A 47 -14.89 13.20 1.74
CA ALA A 47 -15.96 12.86 2.68
C ALA A 47 -17.18 13.78 2.56
N SER A 48 -16.99 15.05 2.21
CA SER A 48 -18.10 15.99 1.96
C SER A 48 -18.68 15.90 0.53
N GLY A 49 -18.21 14.95 -0.28
CA GLY A 49 -18.66 14.75 -1.66
C GLY A 49 -18.02 15.70 -2.68
N ARG A 50 -16.93 16.39 -2.31
CA ARG A 50 -16.14 17.24 -3.22
C ARG A 50 -15.00 16.41 -3.82
N HIS A 51 -15.06 16.21 -5.14
CA HIS A 51 -14.06 15.44 -5.88
C HIS A 51 -13.25 16.31 -6.86
N VAL A 52 -13.80 17.45 -7.28
CA VAL A 52 -13.13 18.43 -8.14
C VAL A 52 -12.44 19.46 -7.25
N PHE A 53 -11.13 19.56 -7.36
CA PHE A 53 -10.28 20.45 -6.57
C PHE A 53 -9.83 21.68 -7.38
N GLY A 54 -10.18 21.75 -8.66
CA GLY A 54 -9.88 22.84 -9.57
C GLY A 54 -9.74 22.36 -11.00
N HIS A 55 -9.23 23.23 -11.88
CA HIS A 55 -9.08 22.96 -13.31
C HIS A 55 -7.68 23.23 -13.82
N HIS A 56 -7.22 22.39 -14.75
CA HIS A 56 -5.88 22.44 -15.27
C HIS A 56 -5.68 23.64 -16.22
N ALA A 57 -4.59 24.41 -16.02
CA ALA A 57 -4.33 25.66 -16.74
C ALA A 57 -4.30 25.55 -18.28
N LYS A 58 -3.89 24.41 -18.82
CA LYS A 58 -3.69 24.25 -20.28
C LYS A 58 -4.98 24.02 -21.06
N ASN A 59 -5.93 23.29 -20.47
CA ASN A 59 -7.06 22.71 -21.20
C ASN A 59 -8.37 22.75 -20.41
N GLY A 60 -8.37 23.34 -19.20
CA GLY A 60 -9.55 23.42 -18.35
C GLY A 60 -10.06 22.07 -17.85
N SER A 61 -9.30 20.98 -17.97
CA SER A 61 -9.78 19.67 -17.50
C SER A 61 -9.86 19.66 -15.97
N PRO A 62 -10.91 19.07 -15.38
CA PRO A 62 -11.07 19.01 -13.92
C PRO A 62 -9.91 18.21 -13.30
N GLN A 63 -9.51 18.61 -12.10
CA GLN A 63 -8.45 17.99 -11.32
C GLN A 63 -8.99 17.54 -9.96
N GLY A 64 -8.39 16.50 -9.39
CA GLY A 64 -8.82 15.90 -8.14
C GLY A 64 -7.76 14.99 -7.55
N LEU A 65 -8.17 14.04 -6.73
CA LEU A 65 -7.24 13.11 -6.10
C LEU A 65 -6.70 12.07 -7.10
N PHE A 66 -5.41 11.73 -7.01
CA PHE A 66 -4.81 10.60 -7.74
C PHE A 66 -3.99 9.64 -6.87
N CYS A 67 -2.97 10.13 -6.14
CA CYS A 67 -2.06 9.24 -5.38
C CYS A 67 -2.33 9.18 -3.86
N ALA A 68 -2.98 10.21 -3.30
CA ALA A 68 -3.15 10.41 -1.85
C ALA A 68 -1.88 10.17 -0.99
N ASN A 69 -0.71 10.52 -1.51
CA ASN A 69 0.58 10.21 -0.88
C ASN A 69 1.64 11.32 -1.07
N GLY A 70 1.25 12.49 -1.56
CA GLY A 70 2.16 13.62 -1.81
C GLY A 70 3.07 13.48 -3.04
N GLN A 71 2.95 12.40 -3.81
CA GLN A 71 3.82 12.09 -4.95
C GLN A 71 3.40 12.82 -6.23
N CYS A 72 2.10 12.83 -6.55
CA CYS A 72 1.55 13.60 -7.66
C CYS A 72 1.23 15.06 -7.24
N SER A 73 0.75 15.86 -8.20
CA SER A 73 0.30 17.25 -7.96
C SER A 73 -1.15 17.51 -8.37
N GLN A 74 -1.91 16.48 -8.73
CA GLN A 74 -3.30 16.64 -9.19
C GLN A 74 -4.26 17.16 -8.12
N CYS A 75 -3.96 16.92 -6.84
CA CYS A 75 -4.77 17.35 -5.70
C CYS A 75 -4.38 18.75 -5.17
N ALA A 76 -3.80 19.60 -6.00
CA ALA A 76 -3.35 20.93 -5.60
C ALA A 76 -4.54 21.80 -5.16
N LEU A 77 -4.37 22.50 -4.04
CA LEU A 77 -5.30 23.49 -3.50
C LEU A 77 -4.49 24.69 -3.01
N VAL A 78 -5.14 25.85 -2.85
CA VAL A 78 -4.59 26.95 -2.06
C VAL A 78 -5.13 26.80 -0.65
N ILE A 79 -4.26 26.55 0.33
CA ILE A 79 -4.63 26.34 1.73
C ILE A 79 -3.99 27.44 2.56
N ASP A 80 -4.81 28.24 3.24
CA ASP A 80 -4.38 29.42 4.01
C ASP A 80 -3.46 30.35 3.18
N GLY A 81 -3.80 30.52 1.89
CA GLY A 81 -3.03 31.32 0.93
C GLY A 81 -1.80 30.62 0.32
N VAL A 82 -1.48 29.38 0.74
CA VAL A 82 -0.30 28.63 0.26
C VAL A 82 -0.70 27.51 -0.70
N PRO A 83 -0.20 27.48 -1.95
CA PRO A 83 -0.36 26.35 -2.85
C PRO A 83 0.23 25.07 -2.24
N SER A 84 -0.63 24.08 -2.02
CA SER A 84 -0.31 22.90 -1.23
C SER A 84 -0.91 21.63 -1.83
N LYS A 85 -0.25 20.50 -1.57
CA LYS A 85 -0.79 19.17 -1.89
C LYS A 85 -1.75 18.76 -0.78
N SER A 86 -3.05 18.88 -1.02
CA SER A 86 -4.11 18.65 -0.02
C SER A 86 -4.08 17.26 0.64
N CYS A 87 -3.51 16.25 -0.02
CA CYS A 87 -3.40 14.89 0.52
C CYS A 87 -2.32 14.66 1.59
N ILE A 88 -1.51 15.67 1.89
CA ILE A 88 -0.47 15.62 2.93
C ILE A 88 -0.56 16.82 3.90
N VAL A 89 -1.64 17.58 3.85
CA VAL A 89 -1.88 18.70 4.77
C VAL A 89 -2.94 18.27 5.78
N PRO A 90 -2.61 18.19 7.09
CA PRO A 90 -3.57 17.90 8.15
C PRO A 90 -4.56 19.07 8.31
N LEU A 91 -5.84 18.76 8.44
CA LEU A 91 -6.94 19.69 8.63
C LEU A 91 -6.89 20.35 10.02
N ARG A 92 -7.20 21.65 10.08
CA ARG A 92 -7.30 22.45 11.30
C ARG A 92 -8.60 23.26 11.29
N GLU A 93 -9.09 23.60 12.47
CA GLU A 93 -10.22 24.52 12.65
C GLU A 93 -9.96 25.86 11.94
N GLY A 94 -10.97 26.36 11.23
CA GLY A 94 -10.95 27.66 10.57
C GLY A 94 -10.12 27.75 9.29
N MET A 95 -9.54 26.65 8.79
CA MET A 95 -8.78 26.66 7.53
C MET A 95 -9.56 27.27 6.37
N ASP A 96 -8.89 28.09 5.55
CA ASP A 96 -9.40 28.57 4.27
C ASP A 96 -8.79 27.75 3.12
N VAL A 97 -9.62 26.92 2.49
CA VAL A 97 -9.22 26.03 1.41
C VAL A 97 -9.88 26.52 0.12
N ARG A 98 -9.10 26.71 -0.93
CA ARG A 98 -9.60 27.18 -2.23
C ARG A 98 -9.13 26.29 -3.36
N SER A 99 -10.00 26.13 -4.34
CA SER A 99 -9.69 25.42 -5.59
C SER A 99 -8.59 26.15 -6.37
N VAL A 100 -7.81 25.40 -7.14
CA VAL A 100 -6.82 25.96 -8.06
C VAL A 100 -7.43 26.02 -9.46
N GLU A 101 -7.81 27.22 -9.89
CA GLU A 101 -8.32 27.46 -11.23
C GLU A 101 -7.19 27.93 -12.15
N GLY A 102 -6.58 26.98 -12.86
CA GLY A 102 -5.43 27.23 -13.71
C GLY A 102 -4.11 27.14 -12.94
N LEU A 103 -3.36 28.25 -12.89
CA LEU A 103 -2.12 28.32 -12.12
C LEU A 103 -2.41 28.92 -10.75
N ALA A 104 -1.83 28.34 -9.71
CA ALA A 104 -1.98 28.89 -8.37
C ALA A 104 -1.25 30.24 -8.26
N GLU A 105 -1.91 31.22 -7.68
CA GLU A 105 -1.30 32.51 -7.33
C GLU A 105 -0.69 32.41 -5.93
N LEU A 106 0.52 32.96 -5.77
CA LEU A 106 1.15 33.10 -4.47
C LEU A 106 0.63 34.40 -3.83
N GLY A 107 0.01 34.28 -2.66
CA GLY A 107 -0.30 35.45 -1.84
C GLY A 107 0.96 36.11 -1.30
N ASP A 108 0.86 37.39 -0.90
CA ASP A 108 1.90 38.09 -0.13
C ASP A 108 1.88 37.59 1.31
N LEU A 109 2.49 36.42 1.52
CA LEU A 109 2.58 35.76 2.82
C LEU A 109 3.97 36.00 3.42
N PRO A 110 4.06 36.19 4.75
CA PRO A 110 5.35 36.26 5.41
C PRO A 110 6.13 34.97 5.16
N GLY A 111 7.42 35.10 4.85
CA GLY A 111 8.30 33.96 4.67
C GLY A 111 8.33 33.07 5.93
N PRO A 112 8.51 31.75 5.79
CA PRO A 112 8.58 30.87 6.94
C PRO A 112 9.78 31.26 7.82
N GLY A 113 9.59 31.28 9.13
CA GLY A 113 10.71 31.32 10.07
C GLY A 113 11.48 30.01 9.95
N VAL A 114 12.64 30.03 9.31
CA VAL A 114 13.50 28.84 9.16
C VAL A 114 14.52 28.83 10.29
N PRO A 115 14.46 27.87 11.23
CA PRO A 115 15.49 27.72 12.25
C PRO A 115 16.85 27.43 11.60
N PRO A 116 17.98 27.76 12.28
CA PRO A 116 19.30 27.37 11.80
C PRO A 116 19.37 25.85 11.56
N PRO A 117 19.96 25.41 10.44
CA PRO A 117 20.06 23.99 10.15
C PRO A 117 20.95 23.28 11.17
N SER A 118 20.57 22.07 11.55
CA SER A 118 21.37 21.21 12.43
C SER A 118 22.16 20.16 11.65
N ARG A 119 23.20 19.60 12.26
CA ARG A 119 24.01 18.53 11.67
C ARG A 119 24.19 17.39 12.65
N MET A 120 24.19 16.16 12.16
CA MET A 120 24.51 14.98 12.97
C MET A 120 25.15 13.86 12.13
N ASP A 121 25.88 12.99 12.82
CA ASP A 121 26.47 11.79 12.23
C ASP A 121 25.81 10.53 12.81
N VAL A 122 25.56 9.54 11.94
CA VAL A 122 24.97 8.24 12.30
C VAL A 122 25.74 7.10 11.64
N ASP A 123 25.65 5.90 12.20
CA ASP A 123 26.22 4.71 11.52
C ASP A 123 25.38 4.38 10.29
N VAL A 124 24.06 4.33 10.46
CA VAL A 124 23.13 4.03 9.37
C VAL A 124 21.99 5.04 9.33
N LEU A 125 21.73 5.60 8.16
CA LEU A 125 20.49 6.31 7.86
C LEU A 125 19.59 5.40 7.01
N ILE A 126 18.35 5.21 7.45
CA ILE A 126 17.33 4.47 6.72
C ILE A 126 16.26 5.47 6.24
N ILE A 127 16.07 5.58 4.93
CA ILE A 127 14.98 6.38 4.35
C ILE A 127 13.78 5.47 4.12
N GLY A 128 12.74 5.62 4.94
CA GLY A 128 11.48 4.88 4.91
C GLY A 128 11.29 3.98 6.13
N ALA A 129 10.22 4.21 6.91
CA ALA A 129 9.78 3.39 8.03
C ALA A 129 8.69 2.38 7.62
N GLY A 130 8.77 1.88 6.38
CA GLY A 130 7.97 0.76 5.91
C GLY A 130 8.44 -0.59 6.47
N PRO A 131 7.82 -1.71 6.04
CA PRO A 131 8.18 -3.05 6.50
C PRO A 131 9.66 -3.39 6.35
N SER A 132 10.27 -3.08 5.18
CA SER A 132 11.68 -3.35 4.92
C SER A 132 12.60 -2.49 5.78
N GLY A 133 12.29 -1.20 5.92
CA GLY A 133 13.07 -0.26 6.72
C GLY A 133 13.05 -0.60 8.22
N LEU A 134 11.87 -0.91 8.77
CA LEU A 134 11.74 -1.33 10.16
C LEU A 134 12.43 -2.68 10.41
N ALA A 135 12.28 -3.65 9.52
CA ALA A 135 12.95 -4.94 9.63
C ALA A 135 14.47 -4.81 9.58
N ALA A 136 15.01 -3.92 8.75
CA ALA A 136 16.44 -3.60 8.73
C ALA A 136 16.90 -2.90 10.01
N ALA A 137 16.10 -1.93 10.50
CA ALA A 137 16.40 -1.20 11.73
C ALA A 137 16.50 -2.13 12.94
N ILE A 138 15.64 -3.15 13.04
CA ILE A 138 15.70 -4.16 14.11
C ILE A 138 17.01 -4.95 14.07
N GLU A 139 17.44 -5.44 12.90
CA GLU A 139 18.71 -6.19 12.79
C GLU A 139 19.93 -5.31 13.07
N LEU A 140 19.91 -4.06 12.61
CA LEU A 140 20.96 -3.06 12.89
C LEU A 140 21.00 -2.65 14.36
N GLY A 141 19.83 -2.48 14.98
CA GLY A 141 19.68 -2.18 16.40
C GLY A 141 20.20 -3.30 17.30
N ARG A 142 19.93 -4.56 16.94
CA ARG A 142 20.50 -5.75 17.61
C ARG A 142 22.03 -5.80 17.52
N ALA A 143 22.62 -5.28 16.44
CA ALA A 143 24.05 -5.13 16.28
C ALA A 143 24.63 -3.86 16.94
N GLY A 144 23.80 -3.05 17.61
CA GLY A 144 24.22 -1.82 18.29
C GLY A 144 24.55 -0.65 17.37
N ALA A 145 24.18 -0.70 16.09
CA ALA A 145 24.40 0.40 15.15
C ALA A 145 23.55 1.62 15.54
N ARG A 146 24.17 2.81 15.58
CA ARG A 146 23.44 4.07 15.75
C ARG A 146 22.65 4.36 14.47
N THR A 147 21.37 4.02 14.50
CA THR A 147 20.51 3.96 13.33
C THR A 147 19.44 5.03 13.42
N LEU A 148 19.35 5.89 12.40
CA LEU A 148 18.26 6.84 12.25
C LEU A 148 17.33 6.38 11.12
N VAL A 149 16.06 6.17 11.43
CA VAL A 149 15.00 5.91 10.44
C VAL A 149 14.21 7.19 10.24
N VAL A 150 14.04 7.62 8.99
CA VAL A 150 13.22 8.79 8.65
C VAL A 150 12.03 8.38 7.79
N ASP A 151 10.86 8.95 8.05
CA ASP A 151 9.65 8.71 7.25
C ASP A 151 8.81 10.00 7.16
N ASP A 152 8.17 10.21 6.02
CA ASP A 152 7.38 11.42 5.76
C ASP A 152 5.95 11.33 6.33
N LYS A 153 5.56 10.19 6.91
CA LYS A 153 4.24 9.97 7.51
C LYS A 153 4.23 10.21 9.02
N ASP A 154 3.01 10.31 9.56
CA ASP A 154 2.70 10.50 10.99
C ASP A 154 2.93 9.24 11.84
N ARG A 155 3.12 8.08 11.21
CA ARG A 155 3.32 6.79 11.87
C ARG A 155 4.16 5.83 11.03
N PRO A 156 4.89 4.88 11.66
CA PRO A 156 5.59 3.82 10.94
C PRO A 156 4.64 2.80 10.30
N GLY A 157 5.20 1.93 9.46
CA GLY A 157 4.53 0.79 8.84
C GLY A 157 4.35 0.91 7.33
N GLY A 158 4.53 2.11 6.77
CA GLY A 158 4.40 2.35 5.32
C GLY A 158 3.05 1.84 4.79
N LYS A 159 3.05 1.03 3.74
CA LYS A 159 1.80 0.51 3.14
C LYS A 159 1.09 -0.56 3.97
N LEU A 160 1.74 -1.15 4.99
CA LEU A 160 1.10 -2.13 5.87
C LEU A 160 -0.12 -1.54 6.61
N VAL A 161 -0.05 -0.26 6.97
CA VAL A 161 -1.14 0.43 7.70
C VAL A 161 -2.41 0.60 6.86
N LEU A 162 -2.34 0.30 5.57
CA LEU A 162 -3.47 0.35 4.64
C LEU A 162 -4.04 -1.04 4.34
N GLN A 163 -3.47 -2.12 4.89
CA GLN A 163 -3.86 -3.49 4.55
C GLN A 163 -4.72 -4.10 5.65
N THR A 164 -6.03 -4.16 5.39
CA THR A 164 -7.00 -4.83 6.26
C THR A 164 -7.03 -6.34 6.01
N HIS A 165 -6.51 -6.83 4.88
CA HIS A 165 -6.40 -8.26 4.61
C HIS A 165 -5.25 -8.92 5.41
N LYS A 166 -5.32 -10.24 5.57
CA LYS A 166 -4.25 -11.04 6.21
C LYS A 166 -3.17 -11.37 5.19
N PHE A 167 -1.91 -11.35 5.60
CA PHE A 167 -0.78 -11.54 4.71
C PHE A 167 -0.43 -13.01 4.44
N PHE A 168 0.11 -13.25 3.24
CA PHE A 168 0.74 -14.50 2.83
C PHE A 168 2.18 -14.57 3.35
N GLY A 169 2.77 -15.76 3.26
CA GLY A 169 4.14 -16.03 3.67
C GLY A 169 4.23 -17.07 4.78
N SER A 170 5.36 -17.02 5.48
CA SER A 170 5.67 -17.85 6.64
C SER A 170 5.27 -17.12 7.91
N GLU A 171 4.50 -17.78 8.79
CA GLU A 171 4.15 -17.21 10.10
C GLU A 171 5.40 -16.82 10.91
N ALA A 172 6.42 -17.68 10.92
CA ALA A 172 7.66 -17.47 11.66
C ALA A 172 8.52 -16.31 11.11
N ASP A 173 8.48 -16.07 9.80
CA ASP A 173 9.38 -15.12 9.16
C ASP A 173 8.74 -13.75 8.92
N CYS A 174 7.42 -13.69 8.72
CA CYS A 174 6.74 -12.47 8.34
C CYS A 174 5.35 -12.31 8.95
N HIS A 175 5.04 -13.04 10.04
CA HIS A 175 3.74 -12.97 10.72
C HIS A 175 2.55 -13.25 9.78
N ALA A 176 2.71 -14.16 8.82
CA ALA A 176 1.64 -14.53 7.90
C ALA A 176 0.39 -15.01 8.64
N GLY A 177 -0.79 -14.68 8.10
CA GLY A 177 -2.07 -14.87 8.80
C GLY A 177 -2.49 -13.71 9.71
N THR A 178 -1.59 -12.75 9.95
CA THR A 178 -1.85 -11.47 10.64
C THR A 178 -2.15 -10.37 9.62
N ARG A 179 -2.90 -9.34 10.01
CA ARG A 179 -3.23 -8.19 9.15
C ARG A 179 -2.06 -7.20 9.10
N GLY A 180 -1.93 -6.47 8.00
CA GLY A 180 -0.83 -5.50 7.84
C GLY A 180 -0.77 -4.46 8.94
N ILE A 181 -1.91 -3.90 9.33
CA ILE A 181 -2.02 -2.92 10.41
C ILE A 181 -1.44 -3.42 11.74
N GLU A 182 -1.60 -4.71 12.04
CA GLU A 182 -1.09 -5.34 13.25
C GLU A 182 0.42 -5.61 13.13
N ILE A 183 0.88 -6.06 11.96
CA ILE A 183 2.31 -6.28 11.67
C ILE A 183 3.09 -4.97 11.79
N ALA A 184 2.54 -3.86 11.30
CA ALA A 184 3.15 -2.53 11.43
C ALA A 184 3.41 -2.18 12.90
N GLY A 185 2.45 -2.41 13.79
CA GLY A 185 2.60 -2.16 15.22
C GLY A 185 3.60 -3.11 15.90
N ILE A 186 3.72 -4.36 15.45
CA ILE A 186 4.74 -5.30 15.94
C ILE A 186 6.14 -4.78 15.58
N LEU A 187 6.38 -4.48 14.30
CA LEU A 187 7.67 -3.99 13.82
C LEU A 187 8.06 -2.66 14.45
N GLU A 188 7.11 -1.74 14.64
CA GLU A 188 7.36 -0.49 15.34
C GLU A 188 7.85 -0.72 16.78
N ARG A 189 7.17 -1.57 17.55
CA ARG A 189 7.56 -1.86 18.94
C ARG A 189 8.95 -2.47 19.00
N GLU A 190 9.22 -3.49 18.20
CA GLU A 190 10.54 -4.15 18.16
C GLU A 190 11.66 -3.18 17.76
N ALA A 191 11.41 -2.28 16.79
CA ALA A 191 12.39 -1.29 16.39
C ALA A 191 12.66 -0.26 17.50
N ARG A 192 11.62 0.19 18.23
CA ARG A 192 11.76 1.15 19.34
C ARG A 192 12.38 0.57 20.59
N GLU A 193 12.23 -0.74 20.82
CA GLU A 193 12.90 -1.45 21.91
C GLU A 193 14.43 -1.51 21.72
N CYS A 194 14.92 -1.33 20.50
CA CYS A 194 16.34 -1.21 20.22
C CYS A 194 16.84 0.20 20.58
N GLY A 195 17.55 0.34 21.72
CA GLY A 195 18.01 1.64 22.23
C GLY A 195 18.98 2.42 21.32
N SER A 196 19.52 1.80 20.26
CA SER A 196 20.37 2.47 19.25
C SER A 196 19.60 2.93 18.00
N VAL A 197 18.27 2.71 17.95
CA VAL A 197 17.41 3.07 16.83
C VAL A 197 16.55 4.27 17.19
N GLU A 198 16.66 5.34 16.40
CA GLU A 198 15.80 6.52 16.48
C GLU A 198 14.89 6.57 15.26
N ILE A 199 13.61 6.91 15.45
CA ILE A 199 12.63 7.02 14.37
C ILE A 199 12.08 8.44 14.32
N TRP A 200 12.38 9.15 13.24
CA TRP A 200 11.85 10.47 12.93
C TRP A 200 10.70 10.39 11.93
N LEU A 201 9.50 10.64 12.45
CA LEU A 201 8.27 10.78 11.68
C LEU A 201 8.10 12.21 11.20
N GLU A 202 7.16 12.43 10.26
CA GLU A 202 6.89 13.73 9.63
C GLU A 202 8.17 14.40 9.11
N THR A 203 9.09 13.57 8.61
CA THR A 203 10.45 13.96 8.20
C THR A 203 10.68 13.58 6.75
N VAL A 204 10.73 14.58 5.88
CA VAL A 204 10.92 14.39 4.44
C VAL A 204 12.40 14.40 4.09
N ALA A 205 12.90 13.33 3.48
CA ALA A 205 14.21 13.34 2.83
C ALA A 205 14.16 14.19 1.56
N LEU A 206 14.97 15.24 1.50
CA LEU A 206 14.99 16.21 0.40
C LEU A 206 16.07 15.88 -0.64
N GLY A 207 17.19 15.29 -0.22
CA GLY A 207 18.28 14.98 -1.14
C GLY A 207 19.51 14.40 -0.46
N VAL A 208 20.36 13.79 -1.28
CA VAL A 208 21.72 13.34 -0.95
C VAL A 208 22.68 14.30 -1.64
N TYR A 209 23.71 14.75 -0.94
CA TYR A 209 24.66 15.77 -1.40
C TYR A 209 26.08 15.21 -1.53
N SER A 210 26.89 15.85 -2.36
CA SER A 210 28.25 15.41 -2.70
C SER A 210 29.25 15.51 -1.54
N ASP A 211 28.91 16.23 -0.48
CA ASP A 211 29.71 16.36 0.74
C ASP A 211 29.41 15.26 1.79
N GLY A 212 28.59 14.27 1.42
CA GLY A 212 28.27 13.12 2.26
C GLY A 212 27.02 13.30 3.14
N TYR A 213 26.41 14.49 3.13
CA TYR A 213 25.19 14.74 3.91
C TYR A 213 23.92 14.37 3.13
N CYS A 214 22.92 13.90 3.87
CA CYS A 214 21.54 13.77 3.43
C CYS A 214 20.72 14.85 4.13
N CYS A 215 19.94 15.64 3.37
CA CYS A 215 19.11 16.70 3.93
C CYS A 215 17.71 16.18 4.24
N MET A 216 17.26 16.42 5.46
CA MET A 216 15.95 16.08 5.99
C MET A 216 15.22 17.37 6.38
N ARG A 217 13.90 17.39 6.18
CA ARG A 217 13.03 18.46 6.66
C ARG A 217 12.00 17.89 7.62
N LYS A 218 11.97 18.41 8.85
CA LYS A 218 10.96 18.10 9.87
C LYS A 218 10.25 19.40 10.27
N GLY A 219 8.98 19.54 9.87
CA GLY A 219 8.30 20.83 9.92
C GLY A 219 9.06 21.89 9.09
N GLN A 220 9.46 22.99 9.73
CA GLN A 220 10.28 24.05 9.12
C GLN A 220 11.79 23.87 9.35
N ALA A 221 12.20 22.91 10.20
CA ALA A 221 13.60 22.68 10.53
C ALA A 221 14.29 21.83 9.45
N ILE A 222 15.55 22.18 9.18
CA ILE A 222 16.43 21.45 8.26
C ILE A 222 17.50 20.71 9.07
N HIS A 223 17.70 19.44 8.77
CA HIS A 223 18.68 18.58 9.41
C HIS A 223 19.57 17.95 8.34
N PHE A 224 20.88 18.12 8.46
CA PHE A 224 21.85 17.42 7.62
C PHE A 224 22.40 16.22 8.38
N VAL A 225 22.11 15.03 7.88
CA VAL A 225 22.53 13.76 8.47
C VAL A 225 23.63 13.16 7.61
N ARG A 226 24.80 12.89 8.18
CA ARG A 226 25.88 12.19 7.48
C ARG A 226 25.96 10.74 7.95
N PRO A 227 25.53 9.78 7.12
CA PRO A 227 25.62 8.36 7.47
C PRO A 227 26.98 7.76 7.07
N ARG A 228 27.44 6.75 7.81
CA ARG A 228 28.47 5.82 7.30
C ARG A 228 27.90 4.89 6.23
N PHE A 229 26.60 4.57 6.31
CA PHE A 229 25.88 3.78 5.32
C PHE A 229 24.43 4.27 5.13
N LEU A 230 23.99 4.41 3.87
CA LEU A 230 22.61 4.79 3.54
C LEU A 230 21.79 3.59 3.05
N LEU A 231 20.77 3.20 3.79
CA LEU A 231 19.77 2.24 3.33
C LEU A 231 18.53 2.97 2.79
N VAL A 232 18.19 2.73 1.53
CA VAL A 232 16.99 3.29 0.91
C VAL A 232 15.89 2.24 0.91
N ALA A 233 14.88 2.46 1.75
CA ALA A 233 13.68 1.65 1.92
C ALA A 233 12.41 2.47 1.63
N ALA A 234 12.50 3.41 0.69
CA ALA A 234 11.45 4.38 0.36
C ALA A 234 10.24 3.78 -0.39
N GLY A 235 10.28 2.48 -0.67
CA GLY A 235 9.21 1.73 -1.33
C GLY A 235 9.08 2.08 -2.82
N ALA A 236 7.83 2.06 -3.31
CA ALA A 236 7.50 2.33 -4.70
C ALA A 236 6.26 3.23 -4.83
N ARG A 237 6.15 3.90 -5.99
CA ARG A 237 5.01 4.72 -6.40
C ARG A 237 4.16 4.00 -7.44
N GLU A 238 2.87 4.34 -7.48
CA GLU A 238 1.95 3.77 -8.46
C GLU A 238 2.26 4.29 -9.87
N ARG A 239 2.17 3.41 -10.87
CA ARG A 239 2.21 3.81 -12.28
C ARG A 239 0.86 4.39 -12.69
N SER A 240 0.89 5.41 -13.53
CA SER A 240 -0.30 5.89 -14.23
C SER A 240 -0.48 5.14 -15.55
N LEU A 241 -1.72 5.10 -16.03
CA LEU A 241 -2.06 4.59 -17.36
C LEU A 241 -2.59 5.74 -18.22
N ALA A 242 -2.09 5.88 -19.44
CA ALA A 242 -2.56 6.89 -20.39
C ALA A 242 -3.71 6.35 -21.23
N PHE A 243 -4.87 7.00 -21.14
CA PHE A 243 -6.06 6.72 -21.95
C PHE A 243 -7.00 7.94 -21.91
N PRO A 244 -7.91 8.10 -22.88
CA PRO A 244 -8.93 9.16 -22.85
C PRO A 244 -9.69 9.21 -21.52
N GLY A 245 -9.71 10.37 -20.87
CA GLY A 245 -10.39 10.58 -19.58
C GLY A 245 -9.61 10.13 -18.33
N ASN A 246 -8.35 9.71 -18.47
CA ASN A 246 -7.54 9.22 -17.34
C ASN A 246 -7.23 10.25 -16.24
N THR A 247 -7.50 11.53 -16.47
CA THR A 247 -7.34 12.62 -15.48
C THR A 247 -8.63 13.01 -14.79
N LEU A 248 -9.78 12.41 -15.14
CA LEU A 248 -11.06 12.75 -14.53
C LEU A 248 -11.04 12.49 -13.01
N PRO A 249 -11.54 13.41 -12.18
CA PRO A 249 -11.84 13.11 -10.78
C PRO A 249 -12.70 11.85 -10.65
N GLY A 250 -12.25 10.90 -9.82
CA GLY A 250 -12.79 9.54 -9.77
C GLY A 250 -11.85 8.49 -10.38
N VAL A 251 -10.86 8.90 -11.19
CA VAL A 251 -9.78 8.02 -11.68
C VAL A 251 -8.55 8.21 -10.79
N PHE A 252 -8.21 7.20 -9.98
CA PHE A 252 -7.08 7.28 -9.06
C PHE A 252 -6.44 5.93 -8.74
N GLY A 253 -5.26 5.96 -8.12
CA GLY A 253 -4.52 4.76 -7.76
C GLY A 253 -5.23 3.89 -6.71
N ALA A 254 -4.99 2.58 -6.77
CA ALA A 254 -5.46 1.66 -5.74
C ALA A 254 -4.89 1.98 -4.35
N GLY A 255 -3.67 2.50 -4.28
CA GLY A 255 -3.06 3.00 -3.04
C GLY A 255 -3.81 4.21 -2.48
N ALA A 256 -4.21 5.15 -3.34
CA ALA A 256 -5.03 6.29 -2.93
C ALA A 256 -6.40 5.86 -2.38
N PHE A 257 -7.02 4.90 -3.06
CA PHE A 257 -8.25 4.26 -2.59
C PHE A 257 -8.08 3.64 -1.19
N GLN A 258 -7.04 2.85 -1.00
CA GLN A 258 -6.76 2.21 0.29
C GLN A 258 -6.47 3.23 1.39
N THR A 259 -5.79 4.34 1.07
CA THR A 259 -5.59 5.45 2.00
C THR A 259 -6.94 6.02 2.47
N LEU A 260 -7.82 6.38 1.55
CA LEU A 260 -9.13 6.94 1.88
C LEU A 260 -9.99 5.98 2.69
N VAL A 261 -10.08 4.72 2.25
CA VAL A 261 -10.99 3.74 2.86
C VAL A 261 -10.45 3.17 4.17
N ASN A 262 -9.18 2.75 4.19
CA ASN A 262 -8.64 1.96 5.31
C ASN A 262 -7.94 2.81 6.37
N ARG A 263 -7.34 3.95 6.01
CA ARG A 263 -6.70 4.86 6.97
C ARG A 263 -7.65 5.97 7.42
N ASP A 264 -8.37 6.55 6.46
CA ASP A 264 -9.19 7.75 6.70
C ASP A 264 -10.67 7.43 6.95
N LEU A 265 -11.11 6.18 6.74
CA LEU A 265 -12.50 5.73 6.86
C LEU A 265 -13.48 6.60 6.05
N VAL A 266 -13.05 7.02 4.85
CA VAL A 266 -13.84 7.80 3.90
C VAL A 266 -14.40 6.89 2.83
N ARG A 267 -15.71 6.98 2.60
CA ARG A 267 -16.36 6.31 1.46
C ARG A 267 -16.16 7.17 0.21
N CYS A 268 -15.12 6.84 -0.55
CA CYS A 268 -14.76 7.59 -1.75
C CYS A 268 -15.47 7.14 -3.04
N SER A 269 -16.26 6.06 -3.00
CA SER A 269 -17.00 5.53 -4.15
C SER A 269 -18.31 4.88 -3.71
N ARG A 270 -19.32 4.91 -4.59
CA ARG A 270 -20.49 4.03 -4.50
C ARG A 270 -20.27 2.76 -5.31
N ARG A 271 -19.78 2.91 -6.54
CA ARG A 271 -19.59 1.84 -7.51
C ARG A 271 -18.32 2.06 -8.32
N LEU A 272 -17.36 1.15 -8.19
CA LEU A 272 -16.05 1.27 -8.82
C LEU A 272 -15.75 0.16 -9.82
N PHE A 273 -14.82 0.46 -10.73
CA PHE A 273 -14.21 -0.49 -11.64
C PHE A 273 -12.69 -0.52 -11.40
N VAL A 274 -12.04 -1.67 -11.62
CA VAL A 274 -10.60 -1.83 -11.38
C VAL A 274 -9.86 -2.17 -12.67
N VAL A 275 -8.73 -1.50 -12.92
CA VAL A 275 -7.79 -1.83 -14.00
C VAL A 275 -6.54 -2.46 -13.42
N GLY A 276 -6.26 -3.71 -13.78
CA GLY A 276 -5.10 -4.47 -13.33
C GLY A 276 -5.50 -5.67 -12.47
N GLY A 277 -5.11 -6.88 -12.91
CA GLY A 277 -5.38 -8.15 -12.22
C GLY A 277 -4.21 -8.65 -11.37
N GLY A 278 -3.28 -7.78 -10.98
CA GLY A 278 -2.26 -8.05 -9.97
C GLY A 278 -2.83 -8.08 -8.55
N ASN A 279 -2.01 -8.49 -7.57
CA ASN A 279 -2.43 -8.57 -6.17
C ASN A 279 -3.02 -7.24 -5.65
N VAL A 280 -2.41 -6.10 -6.02
CA VAL A 280 -2.91 -4.76 -5.66
C VAL A 280 -4.36 -4.54 -6.11
N GLY A 281 -4.66 -4.80 -7.38
CA GLY A 281 -6.01 -4.59 -7.93
C GLY A 281 -7.04 -5.56 -7.32
N LEU A 282 -6.67 -6.83 -7.17
CA LEU A 282 -7.54 -7.85 -6.57
C LEU A 282 -7.84 -7.55 -5.09
N ILE A 283 -6.84 -7.08 -4.34
CA ILE A 283 -6.98 -6.70 -2.92
C ILE A 283 -7.76 -5.39 -2.78
N ALA A 284 -7.56 -4.40 -3.65
CA ALA A 284 -8.34 -3.17 -3.65
C ALA A 284 -9.84 -3.45 -3.90
N ALA A 285 -10.17 -4.32 -4.86
CA ALA A 285 -11.53 -4.80 -5.05
C ALA A 285 -12.09 -5.47 -3.79
N TYR A 286 -11.29 -6.29 -3.10
CA TYR A 286 -11.72 -6.91 -1.84
C TYR A 286 -11.95 -5.89 -0.71
N HIS A 287 -11.08 -4.88 -0.57
CA HIS A 287 -11.28 -3.81 0.41
C HIS A 287 -12.54 -2.98 0.12
N ALA A 288 -12.86 -2.74 -1.16
CA ALA A 288 -14.11 -2.09 -1.55
C ALA A 288 -15.35 -2.87 -1.07
N LEU A 289 -15.35 -4.19 -1.25
CA LEU A 289 -16.43 -5.06 -0.77
C LEU A 289 -16.53 -5.03 0.76
N GLN A 290 -15.39 -5.03 1.48
CA GLN A 290 -15.38 -4.89 2.95
C GLN A 290 -15.96 -3.55 3.42
N ALA A 291 -15.74 -2.48 2.66
CA ALA A 291 -16.26 -1.14 2.92
C ALA A 291 -17.70 -0.92 2.43
N GLY A 292 -18.37 -1.95 1.87
CA GLY A 292 -19.75 -1.86 1.43
C GLY A 292 -19.95 -1.13 0.10
N MET A 293 -18.90 -1.01 -0.70
CA MET A 293 -18.94 -0.45 -2.05
C MET A 293 -19.22 -1.54 -3.08
N GLU A 294 -19.84 -1.17 -4.19
CA GLU A 294 -20.04 -2.07 -5.32
C GLU A 294 -18.79 -2.11 -6.20
N VAL A 295 -18.38 -3.30 -6.61
CA VAL A 295 -17.31 -3.49 -7.61
C VAL A 295 -17.94 -3.99 -8.89
N ALA A 296 -18.08 -3.10 -9.87
CA ALA A 296 -18.72 -3.40 -11.16
C ALA A 296 -17.93 -4.42 -11.99
N GLY A 297 -16.60 -4.45 -11.81
CA GLY A 297 -15.74 -5.41 -12.46
C GLY A 297 -14.26 -5.06 -12.37
N LEU A 298 -13.44 -5.96 -12.91
CA LEU A 298 -12.00 -5.80 -13.03
C LEU A 298 -11.55 -6.23 -14.43
N VAL A 299 -10.59 -5.49 -15.01
CA VAL A 299 -9.90 -5.89 -16.25
C VAL A 299 -8.45 -6.27 -16.02
N GLU A 300 -7.99 -7.26 -16.78
CA GLU A 300 -6.60 -7.69 -16.88
C GLU A 300 -6.24 -7.84 -18.36
N ALA A 301 -5.17 -7.17 -18.78
CA ALA A 301 -4.73 -7.19 -20.16
C ALA A 301 -4.18 -8.57 -20.55
N LEU A 302 -3.62 -9.31 -19.60
CA LEU A 302 -3.14 -10.68 -19.81
C LEU A 302 -4.29 -11.69 -19.91
N PRO A 303 -4.06 -12.88 -20.51
CA PRO A 303 -5.04 -13.97 -20.55
C PRO A 303 -5.42 -14.55 -19.16
N ARG A 304 -4.67 -14.20 -18.13
CA ARG A 304 -4.89 -14.59 -16.73
C ARG A 304 -4.48 -13.45 -15.81
N CYS A 305 -5.10 -13.37 -14.63
CA CYS A 305 -4.67 -12.47 -13.56
C CYS A 305 -3.19 -12.72 -13.21
N GLY A 306 -2.42 -11.64 -13.04
CA GLY A 306 -1.05 -11.72 -12.54
C GLY A 306 -0.97 -11.97 -11.02
N GLY A 307 -2.00 -11.61 -10.26
CA GLY A 307 -2.07 -11.87 -8.82
C GLY A 307 -2.43 -13.32 -8.49
N TYR A 308 -2.28 -13.70 -7.21
CA TYR A 308 -2.55 -15.07 -6.77
C TYR A 308 -4.00 -15.47 -7.04
N LYS A 309 -4.17 -16.70 -7.54
CA LYS A 309 -5.47 -17.29 -7.89
C LYS A 309 -6.46 -17.21 -6.74
N VAL A 310 -6.01 -17.42 -5.50
CA VAL A 310 -6.86 -17.33 -4.31
C VAL A 310 -7.45 -15.93 -4.10
N HIS A 311 -6.77 -14.86 -4.50
CA HIS A 311 -7.33 -13.50 -4.47
C HIS A 311 -8.40 -13.32 -5.55
N ALA A 312 -8.11 -13.78 -6.77
CA ALA A 312 -9.06 -13.69 -7.88
C ALA A 312 -10.32 -14.52 -7.61
N ASP A 313 -10.18 -15.75 -7.11
CA ASP A 313 -11.29 -16.62 -6.76
C ASP A 313 -12.12 -16.06 -5.60
N LYS A 314 -11.48 -15.43 -4.61
CA LYS A 314 -12.14 -14.77 -3.49
C LYS A 314 -13.11 -13.70 -3.96
N ILE A 315 -12.70 -12.78 -4.84
CA ILE A 315 -13.60 -11.73 -5.33
C ILE A 315 -14.65 -12.26 -6.33
N ARG A 316 -14.32 -13.30 -7.12
CA ARG A 316 -15.30 -13.97 -7.99
C ARG A 316 -16.44 -14.62 -7.19
N ARG A 317 -16.12 -15.29 -6.08
CA ARG A 317 -17.12 -15.86 -5.16
C ARG A 317 -18.02 -14.80 -4.53
N LEU A 318 -17.53 -13.57 -4.42
CA LEU A 318 -18.27 -12.41 -3.95
C LEU A 318 -19.00 -11.67 -5.09
N GLY A 319 -19.03 -12.24 -6.30
CA GLY A 319 -19.81 -11.73 -7.43
C GLY A 319 -19.07 -10.75 -8.35
N VAL A 320 -17.77 -10.51 -8.15
CA VAL A 320 -17.02 -9.57 -8.99
C VAL A 320 -16.61 -10.22 -10.31
N PRO A 321 -17.05 -9.70 -11.47
CA PRO A 321 -16.60 -10.19 -12.76
C PRO A 321 -15.16 -9.77 -13.05
N ILE A 322 -14.38 -10.67 -13.64
CA ILE A 322 -13.00 -10.43 -14.05
C ILE A 322 -12.88 -10.68 -15.56
N HIS A 323 -12.53 -9.64 -16.30
CA HIS A 323 -12.34 -9.66 -17.75
C HIS A 323 -10.84 -9.73 -18.08
N THR A 324 -10.35 -10.93 -18.42
CA THR A 324 -8.97 -11.14 -18.89
C THR A 324 -8.87 -10.88 -20.40
N SER A 325 -7.67 -10.59 -20.90
CA SER A 325 -7.47 -10.13 -22.29
C SER A 325 -8.31 -8.89 -22.61
N HIS A 326 -8.50 -8.00 -21.63
CA HIS A 326 -9.22 -6.75 -21.77
C HIS A 326 -8.44 -5.61 -21.10
N THR A 327 -8.61 -4.39 -21.60
CA THR A 327 -8.09 -3.17 -20.97
C THR A 327 -9.14 -2.07 -20.96
N VAL A 328 -8.89 -1.01 -20.20
CA VAL A 328 -9.68 0.23 -20.28
C VAL A 328 -9.35 0.96 -21.59
N LEU A 329 -10.38 1.42 -22.29
CA LEU A 329 -10.26 2.21 -23.51
C LEU A 329 -10.53 3.68 -23.25
N ALA A 330 -11.51 4.00 -22.41
CA ALA A 330 -11.87 5.37 -22.08
C ALA A 330 -12.57 5.46 -20.72
N ALA A 331 -12.39 6.59 -20.06
CA ALA A 331 -13.22 7.08 -18.96
C ALA A 331 -14.08 8.25 -19.45
N HIS A 332 -15.36 8.25 -19.09
CA HIS A 332 -16.34 9.21 -19.56
C HIS A 332 -16.88 10.04 -18.39
N GLY A 333 -17.11 11.32 -18.66
CA GLY A 333 -17.66 12.28 -17.72
C GLY A 333 -17.27 13.71 -18.06
N GLY A 334 -18.02 14.68 -17.54
CA GLY A 334 -17.70 16.10 -17.66
C GLY A 334 -16.69 16.55 -16.60
N GLU A 335 -17.20 16.72 -15.38
CA GLU A 335 -16.43 17.17 -14.20
C GLU A 335 -15.82 16.01 -13.40
N ARG A 336 -16.42 14.83 -13.50
CA ARG A 336 -16.11 13.63 -12.73
C ARG A 336 -16.44 12.40 -13.53
N LEU A 337 -15.87 11.27 -13.15
CA LEU A 337 -16.16 9.98 -13.75
C LEU A 337 -17.63 9.60 -13.57
N GLU A 338 -18.24 9.17 -14.68
CA GLU A 338 -19.62 8.69 -14.76
C GLU A 338 -19.71 7.29 -15.36
N ALA A 339 -18.79 6.95 -16.28
CA ALA A 339 -18.72 5.62 -16.87
C ALA A 339 -17.30 5.28 -17.36
N VAL A 340 -17.06 3.98 -17.55
CA VAL A 340 -15.82 3.49 -18.18
C VAL A 340 -16.14 2.53 -19.31
N THR A 341 -15.39 2.62 -20.41
CA THR A 341 -15.43 1.66 -21.51
C THR A 341 -14.18 0.79 -21.47
N ILE A 342 -14.38 -0.51 -21.48
CA ILE A 342 -13.32 -1.51 -21.65
C ILE A 342 -13.44 -2.15 -23.03
N GLY A 343 -12.38 -2.81 -23.50
CA GLY A 343 -12.41 -3.61 -24.71
C GLY A 343 -11.43 -4.77 -24.64
N GLY A 344 -11.70 -5.81 -25.41
CA GLY A 344 -10.80 -6.94 -25.61
C GLY A 344 -9.52 -6.49 -26.30
N VAL A 345 -8.41 -7.17 -26.01
CA VAL A 345 -7.10 -6.92 -26.64
C VAL A 345 -6.52 -8.18 -27.23
N ASP A 346 -5.80 -8.04 -28.35
CA ASP A 346 -5.05 -9.13 -28.97
C ASP A 346 -3.72 -9.41 -28.23
N SER A 347 -2.92 -10.37 -28.74
CA SER A 347 -1.61 -10.71 -28.16
C SER A 347 -0.57 -9.59 -28.25
N ALA A 348 -0.83 -8.55 -29.04
CA ALA A 348 -0.01 -7.35 -29.14
C ALA A 348 -0.60 -6.18 -28.31
N PHE A 349 -1.57 -6.46 -27.45
CA PHE A 349 -2.30 -5.49 -26.62
C PHE A 349 -3.06 -4.42 -27.41
N ARG A 350 -3.42 -4.70 -28.66
CA ARG A 350 -4.23 -3.80 -29.47
C ARG A 350 -5.72 -4.05 -29.21
N PRO A 351 -6.53 -2.99 -28.99
CA PRO A 351 -7.98 -3.14 -28.85
C PRO A 351 -8.62 -3.83 -30.06
N ILE A 352 -9.55 -4.75 -29.79
CA ILE A 352 -10.32 -5.47 -30.81
C ILE A 352 -11.68 -4.76 -30.98
N PRO A 353 -11.95 -4.15 -32.14
CA PRO A 353 -13.22 -3.46 -32.37
C PRO A 353 -14.43 -4.40 -32.22
N GLY A 354 -15.53 -3.88 -31.65
CA GLY A 354 -16.77 -4.63 -31.41
C GLY A 354 -16.78 -5.44 -30.11
N THR A 355 -15.72 -5.37 -29.31
CA THR A 355 -15.63 -6.03 -27.99
C THR A 355 -15.86 -5.06 -26.83
N GLU A 356 -16.26 -3.82 -27.13
CA GLU A 356 -16.40 -2.76 -26.16
C GLU A 356 -17.55 -3.04 -25.18
N LYS A 357 -17.33 -2.73 -23.91
CA LYS A 357 -18.35 -2.79 -22.85
C LYS A 357 -18.24 -1.55 -22.00
N THR A 358 -19.39 -0.92 -21.73
CA THR A 358 -19.46 0.29 -20.90
C THR A 358 -20.13 -0.02 -19.57
N PHE A 359 -19.59 0.52 -18.49
CA PHE A 359 -20.07 0.36 -17.13
C PHE A 359 -20.26 1.73 -16.47
N ASP A 360 -21.44 2.00 -15.94
CA ASP A 360 -21.70 3.20 -15.15
C ASP A 360 -21.02 3.07 -13.79
N VAL A 361 -20.00 3.89 -13.52
CA VAL A 361 -19.19 3.85 -12.30
C VAL A 361 -18.75 5.25 -11.93
N ASP A 362 -18.60 5.52 -10.63
CA ASP A 362 -18.11 6.82 -10.14
C ASP A 362 -16.62 6.78 -9.78
N THR A 363 -15.99 5.61 -9.85
CA THR A 363 -14.57 5.46 -9.56
C THR A 363 -13.91 4.41 -10.47
N LEU A 364 -12.71 4.71 -10.94
CA LEU A 364 -11.84 3.81 -11.68
C LEU A 364 -10.50 3.70 -10.94
N LEU A 365 -10.19 2.52 -10.43
CA LEU A 365 -8.93 2.25 -9.76
C LEU A 365 -7.87 1.82 -10.77
N ILE A 366 -6.72 2.49 -10.76
CA ILE A 366 -5.55 2.16 -11.58
C ILE A 366 -4.57 1.34 -10.73
N ALA A 367 -4.39 0.06 -11.09
CA ALA A 367 -3.51 -0.89 -10.42
C ALA A 367 -2.59 -1.61 -11.42
N VAL A 368 -1.92 -0.84 -12.28
CA VAL A 368 -1.13 -1.34 -13.43
C VAL A 368 0.38 -1.48 -13.14
N GLY A 369 0.73 -1.68 -11.87
CA GLY A 369 2.10 -1.84 -11.41
C GLY A 369 2.68 -0.62 -10.71
N LEU A 370 3.91 -0.80 -10.22
CA LEU A 370 4.61 0.16 -9.37
C LEU A 370 5.97 0.52 -9.99
N GLU A 371 6.53 1.63 -9.55
CA GLU A 371 7.87 2.11 -9.89
C GLU A 371 8.66 2.39 -8.61
N SER A 372 9.83 1.77 -8.48
CA SER A 372 10.67 1.86 -7.29
C SER A 372 11.16 3.29 -7.05
N VAL A 373 11.17 3.71 -5.78
CA VAL A 373 11.74 4.98 -5.34
C VAL A 373 13.17 4.72 -4.88
N SER A 374 14.11 4.79 -5.82
CA SER A 374 15.53 4.46 -5.64
C SER A 374 16.47 5.64 -5.94
N GLU A 375 15.93 6.84 -6.17
CA GLU A 375 16.69 8.01 -6.62
C GLU A 375 17.76 8.43 -5.61
N PHE A 376 17.49 8.30 -4.31
CA PHE A 376 18.45 8.57 -3.24
C PHE A 376 19.66 7.62 -3.29
N HIS A 377 19.42 6.34 -3.58
CA HIS A 377 20.49 5.34 -3.69
C HIS A 377 21.39 5.64 -4.89
N ARG A 378 20.79 5.97 -6.04
CA ARG A 378 21.54 6.37 -7.23
C ARG A 378 22.43 7.58 -6.95
N LYS A 379 21.91 8.59 -6.23
CA LYS A 379 22.70 9.77 -5.85
C LYS A 379 23.80 9.46 -4.83
N ALA A 380 23.55 8.56 -3.88
CA ALA A 380 24.58 8.12 -2.94
C ALA A 380 25.75 7.42 -3.66
N LEU A 381 25.47 6.53 -4.62
CA LEU A 381 26.51 5.90 -5.44
C LEU A 381 27.32 6.92 -6.25
N GLU A 382 26.65 7.89 -6.87
CA GLU A 382 27.29 8.99 -7.63
C GLU A 382 28.27 9.79 -6.76
N PHE A 383 27.97 9.95 -5.47
CA PHE A 383 28.79 10.72 -4.53
C PHE A 383 29.72 9.86 -3.65
N GLY A 384 29.83 8.55 -3.92
CA GLY A 384 30.72 7.65 -3.18
C GLY A 384 30.27 7.36 -1.74
N ILE A 385 28.99 7.54 -1.42
CA ILE A 385 28.40 7.20 -0.13
C ILE A 385 27.97 5.73 -0.17
N PRO A 386 28.45 4.85 0.74
CA PRO A 386 28.01 3.46 0.80
C PRO A 386 26.49 3.36 0.93
N SER A 387 25.85 2.61 0.04
CA SER A 387 24.39 2.54 0.01
C SER A 387 23.85 1.20 -0.50
N ALA A 388 22.65 0.84 -0.04
CA ALA A 388 21.90 -0.33 -0.49
C ALA A 388 20.39 0.00 -0.61
N LEU A 389 19.64 -0.88 -1.26
CA LEU A 389 18.19 -0.85 -1.40
C LEU A 389 17.55 -1.99 -0.59
N ALA A 390 16.31 -1.83 -0.17
CA ALA A 390 15.50 -2.91 0.41
C ALA A 390 14.00 -2.75 0.14
N GLY A 391 13.28 -3.87 0.02
CA GLY A 391 11.85 -3.92 -0.28
C GLY A 391 11.54 -3.40 -1.68
N ASP A 392 10.38 -2.76 -1.85
CA ASP A 392 9.92 -2.27 -3.16
C ASP A 392 10.83 -1.20 -3.80
N ALA A 393 11.76 -0.63 -3.04
CA ALA A 393 12.80 0.25 -3.58
C ALA A 393 13.86 -0.52 -4.38
N GLU A 394 14.07 -1.82 -4.08
CA GLU A 394 14.95 -2.74 -4.81
C GLU A 394 14.16 -3.52 -5.88
N GLU A 395 13.06 -4.15 -5.48
CA GLU A 395 12.27 -5.04 -6.32
C GLU A 395 10.82 -5.08 -5.82
N ILE A 396 9.85 -4.93 -6.72
CA ILE A 396 8.42 -4.99 -6.38
C ILE A 396 8.02 -6.42 -6.01
N ALA A 397 7.64 -6.63 -4.75
CA ALA A 397 7.29 -7.96 -4.25
C ALA A 397 6.19 -7.91 -3.17
N GLU A 398 5.79 -9.07 -2.67
CA GLU A 398 4.89 -9.16 -1.52
C GLU A 398 5.55 -8.59 -0.26
N ALA A 399 4.73 -8.10 0.69
CA ALA A 399 5.28 -7.49 1.91
C ALA A 399 6.12 -8.47 2.75
N SER A 400 5.83 -9.77 2.67
CA SER A 400 6.63 -10.83 3.28
C SER A 400 8.06 -10.83 2.75
N ALA A 401 8.22 -10.75 1.42
CA ALA A 401 9.52 -10.62 0.78
C ALA A 401 10.19 -9.28 1.13
N ALA A 402 9.44 -8.18 1.16
CA ALA A 402 9.98 -6.86 1.51
C ALA A 402 10.53 -6.83 2.96
N MET A 403 9.79 -7.33 3.94
CA MET A 403 10.29 -7.47 5.32
C MET A 403 11.57 -8.31 5.37
N PHE A 404 11.57 -9.45 4.67
CA PHE A 404 12.70 -10.36 4.68
C PHE A 404 13.95 -9.77 4.01
N SER A 405 13.79 -9.04 2.90
CA SER A 405 14.89 -8.28 2.28
C SER A 405 15.46 -7.23 3.24
N GLY A 406 14.61 -6.58 4.04
CA GLY A 406 15.04 -5.63 5.06
C GLY A 406 15.94 -6.30 6.10
N ARG A 407 15.55 -7.48 6.61
CA ARG A 407 16.36 -8.26 7.56
C ARG A 407 17.72 -8.64 6.98
N ILE A 408 17.74 -9.12 5.73
CA ILE A 408 18.99 -9.48 5.03
C ILE A 408 19.91 -8.25 4.95
N ARG A 409 19.40 -7.13 4.44
CA ARG A 409 20.19 -5.90 4.24
C ARG A 409 20.68 -5.31 5.55
N GLY A 410 19.87 -5.34 6.61
CA GLY A 410 20.29 -4.91 7.95
C GLY A 410 21.51 -5.68 8.45
N ARG A 411 21.53 -7.02 8.30
CA ARG A 411 22.68 -7.85 8.69
C ARG A 411 23.91 -7.63 7.83
N GLU A 412 23.74 -7.51 6.51
CA GLU A 412 24.87 -7.25 5.62
C GLU A 412 25.53 -5.91 5.92
N ILE A 413 24.73 -4.87 6.19
CA ILE A 413 25.25 -3.56 6.59
C ILE A 413 25.97 -3.65 7.94
N ALA A 414 25.40 -4.35 8.93
CA ALA A 414 26.06 -4.56 10.22
C ALA A 414 27.42 -5.27 10.06
N PHE A 415 27.50 -6.27 9.19
CA PHE A 415 28.74 -6.98 8.87
C PHE A 415 29.76 -6.06 8.18
N VAL A 416 29.34 -5.30 7.16
CA VAL A 416 30.20 -4.35 6.42
C VAL A 416 30.75 -3.25 7.34
N LEU A 417 29.96 -2.80 8.32
CA LEU A 417 30.38 -1.79 9.29
C LEU A 417 31.25 -2.35 10.42
N GLY A 418 31.46 -3.68 10.47
CA GLY A 418 32.22 -4.35 11.52
C GLY A 418 31.50 -4.39 12.88
N LEU A 419 30.18 -4.23 12.89
CA LEU A 419 29.35 -4.20 14.10
C LEU A 419 28.83 -5.59 14.50
N SER A 420 28.88 -6.56 13.58
CA SER A 420 28.57 -7.97 13.84
C SER A 420 29.55 -8.89 13.14
N GLY A 421 29.93 -9.98 13.82
CA GLY A 421 30.70 -11.07 13.21
C GLY A 421 29.82 -12.05 12.41
N ASP A 422 28.50 -11.99 12.59
CA ASP A 422 27.56 -12.92 11.98
C ASP A 422 27.21 -12.50 10.55
N ARG A 423 27.41 -13.41 9.61
CA ARG A 423 26.92 -13.26 8.24
C ARG A 423 25.43 -13.58 8.17
N VAL A 424 24.81 -13.21 7.04
CA VAL A 424 23.46 -13.67 6.69
C VAL A 424 23.43 -15.22 6.74
N PRO A 425 22.49 -15.84 7.47
CA PRO A 425 22.46 -17.29 7.62
C PRO A 425 22.32 -18.02 6.27
N PRO A 426 23.00 -19.18 6.10
CA PRO A 426 22.81 -20.03 4.93
C PRO A 426 21.33 -20.45 4.82
N GLY A 427 20.70 -20.18 3.67
CA GLY A 427 19.28 -20.49 3.41
C GLY A 427 18.33 -19.29 3.46
N TRP A 428 18.76 -18.12 3.97
CA TRP A 428 17.93 -16.91 3.90
C TRP A 428 17.73 -16.44 2.45
N ALA A 429 18.76 -16.52 1.61
CA ALA A 429 18.64 -16.18 0.19
C ALA A 429 17.58 -17.04 -0.52
N GLU A 430 17.59 -18.35 -0.31
CA GLU A 430 16.58 -19.27 -0.87
C GLU A 430 15.18 -18.93 -0.33
N LYS A 431 15.05 -18.67 0.97
CA LYS A 431 13.78 -18.27 1.58
C LYS A 431 13.24 -16.95 1.00
N ALA A 432 14.11 -15.98 0.75
CA ALA A 432 13.74 -14.71 0.12
C ALA A 432 13.16 -14.96 -1.28
N GLU A 433 13.82 -15.78 -2.10
CA GLU A 433 13.34 -16.13 -3.44
C GLU A 433 12.01 -16.89 -3.41
N VAL A 434 11.82 -17.78 -2.43
CA VAL A 434 10.53 -18.44 -2.20
C VAL A 434 9.42 -17.42 -1.91
N LEU A 435 9.66 -16.46 -1.01
CA LEU A 435 8.67 -15.44 -0.63
C LEU A 435 8.36 -14.45 -1.76
N LYS A 436 9.30 -14.23 -2.70
CA LYS A 436 9.08 -13.39 -3.89
C LYS A 436 8.25 -14.06 -4.98
N SER A 437 8.01 -15.37 -4.88
CA SER A 437 7.35 -16.13 -5.94
C SER A 437 5.99 -15.52 -6.32
N PRO A 438 5.74 -15.22 -7.61
CA PRO A 438 4.44 -14.74 -8.10
C PRO A 438 3.37 -15.85 -8.12
N GLY A 439 3.71 -17.03 -7.60
CA GLY A 439 2.87 -18.22 -7.59
C GLY A 439 3.25 -19.16 -8.72
N GLY A 440 3.33 -20.44 -8.39
CA GLY A 440 3.72 -21.51 -9.31
C GLY A 440 2.53 -22.14 -10.02
N ARG A 441 2.60 -23.46 -10.20
CA ARG A 441 1.64 -24.23 -10.98
C ARG A 441 0.26 -24.20 -10.32
N ILE A 442 -0.77 -24.13 -11.17
CA ILE A 442 -2.16 -24.36 -10.77
C ILE A 442 -2.48 -25.84 -10.98
N HIS A 443 -2.90 -26.50 -9.91
CA HIS A 443 -3.29 -27.90 -9.88
C HIS A 443 -4.81 -28.05 -10.04
N PRO A 444 -5.30 -29.19 -10.55
CA PRO A 444 -6.73 -29.50 -10.55
C PRO A 444 -7.27 -29.56 -9.12
N TYR A 445 -8.53 -29.16 -8.93
CA TYR A 445 -9.21 -29.39 -7.67
C TYR A 445 -9.47 -30.89 -7.48
N SER A 446 -9.03 -31.44 -6.35
CA SER A 446 -9.43 -32.77 -5.90
C SER A 446 -10.45 -32.65 -4.77
N VAL A 447 -11.61 -33.27 -4.94
CA VAL A 447 -12.60 -33.40 -3.87
C VAL A 447 -12.04 -34.32 -2.78
N PRO A 448 -12.10 -33.96 -1.50
CA PRO A 448 -11.69 -34.86 -0.42
C PRO A 448 -12.46 -36.18 -0.48
N SER A 449 -11.74 -37.31 -0.36
CA SER A 449 -12.34 -38.65 -0.37
C SER A 449 -13.11 -38.96 0.92
N ALA A 450 -12.71 -38.37 2.05
CA ALA A 450 -13.39 -38.48 3.33
C ALA A 450 -14.56 -37.49 3.42
N LYS A 451 -15.78 -38.01 3.52
CA LYS A 451 -17.03 -37.25 3.74
C LYS A 451 -17.65 -37.48 5.12
N GLU A 452 -16.89 -38.08 6.04
CA GLU A 452 -17.36 -38.43 7.38
C GLU A 452 -16.77 -37.50 8.44
N GLY A 453 -17.62 -37.00 9.32
CA GLY A 453 -17.26 -36.02 10.36
C GLY A 453 -17.10 -34.60 9.83
N VAL A 454 -16.55 -33.71 10.66
CA VAL A 454 -16.27 -32.31 10.30
C VAL A 454 -14.86 -32.23 9.70
N PHE A 455 -14.69 -31.56 8.56
CA PHE A 455 -13.38 -31.45 7.89
C PHE A 455 -13.19 -30.15 7.09
N PRO A 456 -11.95 -29.68 6.88
CA PRO A 456 -11.69 -28.53 6.04
C PRO A 456 -11.65 -28.91 4.56
N VAL A 457 -12.38 -28.17 3.74
CA VAL A 457 -12.22 -28.13 2.28
C VAL A 457 -11.28 -27.00 1.92
N LEU A 458 -10.14 -27.36 1.32
CA LEU A 458 -9.06 -26.45 0.94
C LEU A 458 -9.21 -26.07 -0.53
N HIS A 459 -9.37 -24.77 -0.79
CA HIS A 459 -9.55 -24.17 -2.11
C HIS A 459 -8.25 -23.57 -2.67
N CYS A 460 -7.11 -23.92 -2.11
CA CYS A 460 -5.81 -23.43 -2.53
C CYS A 460 -5.23 -24.40 -3.55
N PHE A 461 -5.30 -24.04 -4.84
CA PHE A 461 -4.86 -24.90 -5.94
C PHE A 461 -3.68 -24.33 -6.71
N GLN A 462 -3.12 -23.21 -6.26
CA GLN A 462 -1.92 -22.64 -6.83
C GLN A 462 -0.80 -22.79 -5.81
N GLU A 463 0.38 -23.19 -6.27
CA GLU A 463 1.60 -23.12 -5.46
C GLU A 463 1.86 -21.66 -5.08
N ILE A 464 1.68 -21.30 -3.81
CA ILE A 464 1.87 -19.94 -3.31
C ILE A 464 2.64 -20.00 -1.99
N PRO A 465 3.53 -19.04 -1.69
CA PRO A 465 4.33 -19.09 -0.47
C PRO A 465 3.46 -18.74 0.74
N CYS A 466 2.82 -19.73 1.37
CA CYS A 466 1.81 -19.51 2.42
C CYS A 466 1.61 -20.75 3.31
N ASN A 467 1.77 -20.60 4.63
CA ASN A 467 1.51 -21.67 5.62
C ASN A 467 0.55 -21.38 6.82
N PRO A 468 -0.20 -20.26 6.94
CA PRO A 468 -1.04 -20.01 8.13
C PRO A 468 -2.07 -21.10 8.48
N CYS A 469 -2.66 -21.77 7.48
CA CYS A 469 -3.65 -22.83 7.74
C CYS A 469 -3.02 -24.07 8.39
N MET A 470 -1.73 -24.32 8.14
CA MET A 470 -0.97 -25.44 8.68
C MET A 470 -0.55 -25.15 10.11
N THR A 471 0.04 -23.99 10.34
CA THR A 471 0.60 -23.58 11.63
C THR A 471 -0.48 -23.32 12.68
N SER A 472 -1.64 -22.82 12.27
CA SER A 472 -2.78 -22.57 13.17
C SER A 472 -3.55 -23.84 13.59
N CYS A 473 -3.32 -24.98 12.94
CA CYS A 473 -4.03 -26.22 13.25
C CYS A 473 -3.51 -26.83 14.56
N PRO A 474 -4.30 -26.89 15.65
CA PRO A 474 -3.83 -27.37 16.95
C PRO A 474 -3.49 -28.86 16.95
N LYS A 475 -3.96 -29.61 15.95
CA LYS A 475 -3.69 -31.04 15.76
C LYS A 475 -2.70 -31.32 14.62
N GLY A 476 -2.18 -30.29 13.94
CA GLY A 476 -1.23 -30.46 12.82
C GLY A 476 -1.79 -31.26 11.63
N LEU A 477 -3.10 -31.15 11.35
CA LEU A 477 -3.79 -31.99 10.35
C LEU A 477 -3.72 -31.45 8.93
N ILE A 478 -3.11 -30.28 8.73
CA ILE A 478 -2.95 -29.64 7.42
C ILE A 478 -1.44 -29.52 7.18
N GLY A 479 -0.94 -30.20 6.16
CA GLY A 479 0.45 -30.14 5.71
C GLY A 479 0.53 -29.74 4.24
N THR A 480 1.68 -29.87 3.62
CA THR A 480 1.86 -29.66 2.17
C THR A 480 2.43 -30.88 1.49
N ARG A 481 2.08 -31.07 0.21
CA ARG A 481 2.82 -31.95 -0.67
C ARG A 481 4.04 -31.22 -1.22
N GLY A 482 5.24 -31.69 -0.89
CA GLY A 482 6.50 -31.12 -1.38
C GLY A 482 7.06 -30.02 -0.48
N HIS A 483 7.24 -28.81 -1.01
CA HIS A 483 7.88 -27.71 -0.27
C HIS A 483 6.99 -27.22 0.89
N PRO A 484 7.55 -26.99 2.10
CA PRO A 484 6.77 -26.68 3.32
C PRO A 484 5.93 -25.40 3.23
N VAL A 485 6.32 -24.46 2.37
CA VAL A 485 5.63 -23.15 2.22
C VAL A 485 5.01 -22.95 0.84
N LEU A 486 5.48 -23.67 -0.20
CA LEU A 486 4.99 -23.49 -1.59
C LEU A 486 4.08 -24.63 -2.04
N GLY A 487 4.09 -25.77 -1.34
CA GLY A 487 3.30 -26.92 -1.69
C GLY A 487 1.81 -26.68 -1.50
N ILE A 488 1.00 -27.45 -2.24
CA ILE A 488 -0.45 -27.43 -2.10
C ILE A 488 -0.84 -28.02 -0.74
N PRO A 489 -1.71 -27.35 0.05
CA PRO A 489 -2.08 -27.83 1.36
C PRO A 489 -2.98 -29.07 1.26
N GLU A 490 -2.69 -30.08 2.07
CA GLU A 490 -3.43 -31.35 2.14
C GLU A 490 -3.89 -31.64 3.58
N TYR A 491 -5.04 -32.29 3.70
CA TYR A 491 -5.66 -32.64 4.98
C TYR A 491 -5.57 -34.15 5.27
N SER A 492 -5.21 -34.51 6.50
CA SER A 492 -4.90 -35.90 6.90
C SER A 492 -5.95 -36.62 7.78
N GLY A 493 -7.15 -36.06 7.99
CA GLY A 493 -8.21 -36.69 8.82
C GLY A 493 -8.23 -36.26 10.29
N GLY A 494 -9.34 -36.50 11.02
CA GLY A 494 -9.43 -36.28 12.49
C GLY A 494 -9.69 -34.85 12.98
N CYS A 495 -10.35 -34.02 12.15
CA CYS A 495 -10.60 -32.61 12.47
C CYS A 495 -11.68 -32.45 13.55
N THR A 496 -11.52 -31.43 14.40
CA THR A 496 -12.45 -31.13 15.51
C THR A 496 -13.46 -30.03 15.20
N GLY A 497 -13.38 -29.40 14.02
CA GLY A 497 -14.25 -28.29 13.64
C GLY A 497 -13.93 -26.94 14.31
N CYS A 498 -12.73 -26.77 14.90
CA CYS A 498 -12.39 -25.52 15.61
C CYS A 498 -12.32 -24.24 14.74
N GLY A 499 -12.32 -24.36 13.41
CA GLY A 499 -12.39 -23.22 12.48
C GLY A 499 -11.14 -22.35 12.37
N LYS A 500 -10.06 -22.60 13.14
CA LYS A 500 -8.85 -21.76 13.15
C LYS A 500 -8.24 -21.57 11.76
N CYS A 501 -8.07 -22.65 11.00
CA CYS A 501 -7.52 -22.59 9.65
C CYS A 501 -8.36 -21.74 8.69
N ALA A 502 -9.69 -21.73 8.85
CA ALA A 502 -10.58 -20.86 8.08
C ALA A 502 -10.47 -19.40 8.52
N ALA A 503 -10.41 -19.16 9.83
CA ALA A 503 -10.28 -17.82 10.39
C ALA A 503 -8.97 -17.13 9.96
N VAL A 504 -7.84 -17.83 9.95
CA VAL A 504 -6.52 -17.23 9.63
C VAL A 504 -6.20 -17.16 8.13
N CYS A 505 -6.95 -17.86 7.27
CA CYS A 505 -6.61 -18.01 5.86
C CYS A 505 -6.58 -16.66 5.10
N PRO A 506 -5.41 -16.20 4.60
CA PRO A 506 -5.29 -14.97 3.79
C PRO A 506 -6.18 -14.94 2.55
N GLY A 507 -6.27 -16.09 1.87
CA GLY A 507 -7.06 -16.25 0.65
C GLY A 507 -8.57 -16.41 0.87
N LEU A 508 -9.07 -16.55 2.11
CA LEU A 508 -10.41 -17.08 2.39
C LEU A 508 -10.74 -18.36 1.60
N ALA A 509 -9.73 -19.22 1.50
CA ALA A 509 -9.72 -20.43 0.68
C ALA A 509 -9.97 -21.70 1.52
N VAL A 510 -10.56 -21.60 2.70
CA VAL A 510 -10.86 -22.75 3.55
C VAL A 510 -12.32 -22.69 3.97
N THR A 511 -13.05 -23.78 3.75
CA THR A 511 -14.43 -23.97 4.20
C THR A 511 -14.46 -25.13 5.19
N ILE A 512 -15.12 -24.96 6.33
CA ILE A 512 -15.38 -26.10 7.24
C ILE A 512 -16.71 -26.71 6.84
N VAL A 513 -16.70 -28.01 6.58
CA VAL A 513 -17.88 -28.82 6.23
C VAL A 513 -18.19 -29.77 7.37
#